data_AF-A0A3P7LYI3-F1
#
_entry.id   AF-A0A3P7LYI3-F1
#
_cell.length_a   1.000
_cell.length_b   1.000
_cell.length_c   1.000
_cell.angle_alpha   90.00
_cell.angle_beta   90.00
_cell.angle_gamma   90.00
#
_symmetry.space_group_name_H-M   'P 1'
#
loop_
_entity.id
_entity.type
_entity.pdbx_description
1 polymer ?
#
loop_
_entity_poly.entity_id
_entity_poly.type
_entity_poly.pdbx_seq_one_letter_code
_entity_poly.pdbx_strand_id
1 'polypeptide(L)' 'MVKKFEEALVAKPTTVPCQRIGQPEDIAEAILFLADRKRSSYIVGHQLVVDGGSSLQMPVIAESPEILGKVLAEFAPKK' A
#
# COMPACT_ATOMS: atom_id res chain seq x y z
N MET A 1 -14.11 -6.05 -8.27
CA MET A 1 -13.81 -6.52 -6.89
C MET A 1 -12.48 -5.92 -6.41
N VAL A 2 -11.37 -6.14 -7.11
CA VAL A 2 -10.04 -5.57 -6.77
C VAL A 2 -10.06 -4.05 -6.59
N LYS A 3 -10.54 -3.30 -7.59
CA LYS A 3 -10.60 -1.83 -7.53
C LYS A 3 -11.37 -1.27 -6.32
N LYS A 4 -12.47 -1.93 -5.93
CA LYS A 4 -13.23 -1.54 -4.73
C LYS A 4 -12.48 -1.83 -3.45
N PHE A 5 -11.72 -2.93 -3.42
CA PHE A 5 -10.87 -3.27 -2.29
C PHE A 5 -9.74 -2.24 -2.15
N GLU A 6 -9.11 -1.87 -3.26
CA GLU A 6 -8.12 -0.79 -3.34
C GLU A 6 -8.66 0.54 -2.81
N GLU A 7 -9.84 0.97 -3.30
CA GLU A 7 -10.53 2.17 -2.81
C GLU A 7 -10.80 2.11 -1.30
N ALA A 8 -11.25 0.96 -0.79
CA ALA A 8 -11.51 0.76 0.63
C ALA A 8 -10.23 0.78 1.49
N LEU A 9 -9.11 0.26 0.96
CA LEU A 9 -7.82 0.27 1.66
C LEU A 9 -7.29 1.70 1.82
N VAL A 10 -7.43 2.56 0.82
CA VAL A 10 -6.83 3.92 0.86
C VAL A 10 -7.75 4.97 1.48
N ALA A 11 -9.03 4.63 1.69
CA ALA A 11 -10.02 5.53 2.28
C ALA A 11 -9.66 5.97 3.71
N LYS A 12 -8.81 5.22 4.41
CA LYS A 12 -8.36 5.54 5.77
C LYS A 12 -6.83 5.72 5.82
N PRO A 13 -6.31 6.84 6.36
CA PRO A 13 -4.87 7.05 6.54
C PRO A 13 -4.19 6.01 7.44
N THR A 14 -4.96 5.36 8.32
CA THR A 14 -4.49 4.27 9.20
C THR A 14 -4.09 3.02 8.43
N THR A 15 -4.62 2.83 7.21
CA THR A 15 -4.32 1.66 6.39
C THR A 15 -3.20 1.90 5.38
N VAL A 16 -3.24 3.04 4.70
CA VAL A 16 -2.14 3.50 3.86
C VAL A 16 -1.90 4.97 4.18
N PRO A 17 -0.82 5.31 4.90
CA PRO A 17 -0.49 6.70 5.23
C PRO A 17 -0.40 7.63 4.01
N CYS A 18 0.07 7.13 2.87
CA CYS A 18 0.09 7.89 1.62
C CYS A 18 -1.28 8.04 0.92
N GLN A 19 -2.34 7.41 1.44
CA GLN A 19 -3.73 7.50 0.97
C GLN A 19 -3.95 7.28 -0.53
N ARG A 20 -3.12 6.45 -1.15
CA ARG A 20 -3.27 6.00 -2.53
C ARG A 20 -2.64 4.64 -2.71
N ILE A 21 -3.10 3.91 -3.73
CA ILE A 21 -2.47 2.66 -4.13
C ILE A 21 -1.16 2.98 -4.84
N GLY A 22 -0.10 2.26 -4.47
CA GLY A 22 1.18 2.33 -5.15
C GLY A 22 1.03 1.96 -6.62
N GLN A 23 1.72 2.70 -7.48
CA GLN A 23 1.83 2.42 -8.90
C GLN A 23 3.20 1.81 -9.19
N PRO A 24 3.38 1.08 -10.31
CA PRO A 24 4.69 0.55 -10.71
C PRO A 24 5.81 1.60 -10.70
N GLU A 25 5.48 2.85 -11.04
CA GLU A 25 6.40 3.99 -11.08
C GLU A 25 6.99 4.31 -9.70
N ASP A 26 6.25 4.08 -8.61
CA ASP A 26 6.77 4.31 -7.26
C ASP A 26 7.97 3.40 -6.94
N ILE A 27 7.93 2.16 -7.45
CA ILE A 27 9.02 1.20 -7.33
C ILE A 27 10.14 1.54 -8.32
N ALA A 28 9.78 1.92 -9.54
CA ALA A 28 10.76 2.29 -10.58
C ALA A 28 11.65 3.47 -10.15
N GLU A 29 11.07 4.51 -9.55
CA GLU A 29 11.82 5.66 -9.04
C GLU A 29 12.76 5.28 -7.89
N ALA A 30 12.34 4.38 -6.99
CA ALA A 30 13.20 3.87 -5.93
C ALA A 30 14.38 3.07 -6.50
N ILE A 31 14.13 2.23 -7.51
CA ILE A 31 15.18 1.50 -8.22
C ILE A 31 16.13 2.48 -8.91
N LEU A 32 15.62 3.48 -9.61
CA LEU A 32 16.42 4.49 -10.30
C LEU A 32 17.34 5.24 -9.33
N PHE A 33 16.84 5.62 -8.15
CA PHE A 33 17.65 6.22 -7.09
C PHE A 33 18.78 5.29 -6.61
N LEU A 34 18.48 4.00 -6.38
CA LEU A 34 19.48 3.02 -5.92
C LEU A 34 20.49 2.64 -7.01
N ALA A 35 20.12 2.78 -8.29
CA ALA A 35 21.01 2.55 -9.42
C ALA A 35 22.00 3.72 -9.60
N ASP A 36 21.63 4.94 -9.21
CA ASP A 36 22.50 6.12 -9.30
C ASP A 36 23.57 6.12 -8.20
N ARG A 37 24.78 5.67 -8.57
CA ARG A 37 25.95 5.62 -7.67
C ARG A 37 26.40 6.99 -7.16
N LYS A 38 26.06 8.10 -7.81
CA LYS A 38 26.38 9.43 -7.26
C LYS A 38 25.46 9.78 -6.09
N ARG A 39 24.23 9.27 -6.07
CA ARG A 39 23.20 9.58 -5.06
C ARG A 39 23.13 8.58 -3.91
N SER A 40 23.50 7.31 -4.15
CA SER A 40 23.22 6.21 -3.21
C SER A 40 24.42 5.30 -2.94
N SER A 41 25.66 5.70 -3.28
CA SER A 41 26.87 4.83 -3.16
C SER A 41 27.11 4.24 -1.78
N TYR A 42 26.63 4.87 -0.71
CA TYR A 42 26.83 4.40 0.66
C TYR A 42 25.67 3.54 1.22
N ILE A 43 24.61 3.35 0.44
CA ILE A 43 23.46 2.51 0.82
C ILE A 43 23.76 1.08 0.35
N VAL A 44 24.23 0.24 1.27
CA VAL A 44 24.57 -1.16 1.01
C VAL A 44 23.97 -2.03 2.11
N GLY A 45 23.37 -3.17 1.73
CA GLY A 45 22.79 -4.13 2.67
C GLY A 45 21.48 -3.67 3.34
N HIS A 46 20.90 -2.57 2.89
CA HIS A 46 19.66 -2.03 3.43
C HIS A 46 18.42 -2.59 2.71
N GLN A 47 17.35 -2.83 3.46
CA GLN A 47 16.04 -3.18 2.92
C GLN A 47 15.17 -1.92 2.85
N LEU A 48 15.06 -1.32 1.66
CA LEU A 48 14.22 -0.14 1.45
C LEU A 48 12.77 -0.57 1.20
N VAL A 49 11.87 -0.25 2.15
CA VAL A 49 10.43 -0.52 2.02
C VAL A 49 9.76 0.60 1.24
N VAL A 50 9.01 0.25 0.19
CA VAL A 50 8.29 1.20 -0.69
C VAL A 50 6.84 0.75 -0.84
N ASP A 51 6.00 1.11 0.13
CA ASP A 51 4.64 0.56 0.25
C ASP A 51 3.59 1.60 0.72
N GLY A 52 3.91 2.89 0.60
CA GLY A 52 3.04 3.98 1.07
C GLY A 52 2.86 4.05 2.58
N GLY A 53 3.69 3.36 3.36
CA GLY A 53 3.65 3.31 4.82
C GLY A 53 2.74 2.22 5.38
N SER A 54 2.21 1.34 4.55
CA SER A 54 1.26 0.29 4.97
C SER A 54 1.88 -0.72 5.96
N SER A 55 3.18 -1.03 5.85
CA SER A 55 3.88 -1.89 6.82
C SER A 55 4.03 -1.26 8.21
N LEU A 56 3.95 0.07 8.34
CA LEU A 56 4.13 0.75 9.63
C LEU A 56 2.92 0.60 10.55
N GLN A 57 1.72 0.49 9.98
CA GLN A 57 0.47 0.48 10.74
C GLN A 57 -0.04 -0.94 11.01
N MET A 58 0.53 -1.97 10.36
CA MET A 58 0.01 -3.34 10.33
C MET A 58 -1.54 -3.40 10.17
N PRO A 59 -2.14 -2.63 9.24
CA PRO A 59 -3.58 -2.43 9.20
C PRO A 59 -4.33 -3.65 8.67
N VAL A 60 -3.63 -4.55 7.99
CA VAL A 60 -4.15 -5.87 7.61
C VAL A 60 -4.48 -6.72 8.86
N ILE A 61 -3.96 -6.41 10.04
CA ILE A 61 -4.40 -7.08 11.27
C ILE A 61 -5.54 -6.32 11.94
N ALA A 62 -5.45 -4.98 12.02
CA ALA A 62 -6.40 -4.17 12.76
C ALA A 62 -7.75 -3.98 12.04
N GLU A 63 -7.73 -3.82 10.72
CA GLU A 63 -8.89 -3.34 9.95
C GLU A 63 -9.41 -4.32 8.88
N SER A 64 -8.69 -5.41 8.61
CA SER A 64 -9.10 -6.42 7.62
C SER A 64 -10.51 -6.99 7.82
N PRO A 65 -10.95 -7.34 9.05
CA PRO A 65 -12.30 -7.88 9.23
C PRO A 65 -13.39 -6.88 8.81
N GLU A 66 -13.20 -5.60 9.09
CA GLU A 66 -14.15 -4.53 8.74
C GLU A 66 -14.18 -4.27 7.23
N ILE A 67 -12.99 -4.17 6.62
CA ILE A 67 -12.85 -3.90 5.18
C ILE A 67 -13.46 -5.04 4.39
N LEU A 68 -13.15 -6.29 4.75
CA LEU A 68 -13.70 -7.47 4.09
C LEU A 68 -15.22 -7.54 4.25
N GLY A 69 -15.73 -7.28 5.46
CA GLY A 69 -17.17 -7.27 5.74
C GLY A 69 -17.92 -6.25 4.88
N LYS A 70 -17.41 -5.02 4.76
CA LYS A 70 -18.00 -3.98 3.91
C LYS A 70 -18.02 -4.37 2.43
N VAL A 71 -16.90 -4.87 1.92
CA VAL A 71 -16.81 -5.28 0.51
C VAL A 71 -17.79 -6.43 0.23
N LEU A 72 -17.86 -7.45 1.10
CA LEU A 72 -18.79 -8.57 0.92
C LEU A 72 -20.27 -8.16 1.01
N ALA A 73 -20.62 -7.26 1.94
CA ALA A 73 -21.98 -6.76 2.10
C ALA A 73 -22.48 -6.02 0.85
N GLU A 74 -21.60 -5.31 0.13
CA GLU A 74 -21.95 -4.66 -1.14
C GLU A 74 -22.29 -5.63 -2.28
N PHE A 75 -21.80 -6.87 -2.21
CA PHE A 75 -22.09 -7.93 -3.19
C PHE A 75 -23.19 -8.89 -2.71
N ALA A 76 -23.72 -8.70 -1.49
CA ALA A 76 -24.86 -9.48 -1.03
C ALA A 76 -26.06 -9.22 -1.94
N PRO A 77 -26.80 -10.27 -2.34
CA PRO A 77 -27.97 -10.11 -3.21
C PRO A 77 -28.97 -9.18 -2.53
N LYS A 78 -29.37 -8.10 -3.22
CA LYS A 78 -30.49 -7.27 -2.79
C LYS A 78 -31.75 -8.13 -2.90
N LYS A 79 -32.48 -8.27 -1.79
CA LYS A 79 -33.85 -8.80 -1.82
C LYS A 79 -34.74 -7.93 -2.69
#